data_AF-A0A965MV74-F1
#
_entry.id   AF-A0A965MV74-F1
#
_cell.length_a   1.000
_cell.length_b   1.000
_cell.length_c   1.000
_cell.angle_alpha   90.00
_cell.angle_beta   90.00
_cell.angle_gamma   90.00
#
_symmetry.space_group_name_H-M   'P 1'
#
loop_
_entity.id
_entity.type
_entity.pdbx_description
1 polymer ?
#
loop_
_entity_poly.entity_id
_entity_poly.type
_entity_poly.pdbx_seq_one_letter_code
_entity_poly.pdbx_strand_id
1 'polypeptide(L)'
;VVVAVMHNPDKPSGALSMDQRIAMVKSSVSHVKGVSVDAFPGLAVDAARAVKALCIVKGLRTSGDFEVEQQMAHTNFAVSGVRTVYVPCTPAFSFISSRYIRDIAANGGDVSSMVHPSIVKDLTSILNRRK
;
A
#
# COMPACT_ATOMS: atom_id res chain seq x y z
N VAL A 1 -4.96 -11.31 8.77
CA VAL A 1 -4.01 -10.35 8.16
C VAL A 1 -4.58 -8.95 8.32
N VAL A 2 -3.78 -7.97 8.73
CA VAL A 2 -4.20 -6.57 8.79
C VAL A 2 -3.46 -5.80 7.69
N VAL A 3 -4.20 -5.16 6.78
CA VAL A 3 -3.64 -4.21 5.83
C VAL A 3 -3.60 -2.84 6.50
N ALA A 4 -2.40 -2.43 6.92
CA ALA A 4 -2.17 -1.14 7.58
C ALA A 4 -1.98 -0.04 6.53
N VAL A 5 -2.92 0.90 6.45
CA VAL A 5 -2.79 2.10 5.62
C VAL A 5 -2.05 3.16 6.42
N MET A 6 -0.77 3.33 6.12
CA MET A 6 0.10 4.27 6.84
C MET A 6 -0.03 5.71 6.31
N HIS A 7 0.07 6.68 7.21
CA HIS A 7 0.25 8.08 6.85
C HIS A 7 1.72 8.35 6.55
N ASN A 8 2.02 8.98 5.40
CA ASN A 8 3.38 9.42 5.10
C ASN A 8 3.46 10.94 5.31
N PRO A 9 4.13 11.42 6.38
CA PRO A 9 4.24 12.84 6.67
C PRO A 9 5.03 13.61 5.61
N ASP A 10 5.96 12.96 4.90
CA ASP A 10 6.75 13.56 3.81
C ASP A 10 5.96 13.67 2.49
N LYS A 11 4.75 13.11 2.45
CA LYS A 11 3.82 13.21 1.32
C LYS A 11 2.46 13.72 1.80
N PRO A 12 2.40 14.96 2.32
CA PRO A 12 1.18 15.51 2.93
C PRO A 12 0.04 15.67 1.91
N SER A 13 0.37 15.88 0.63
CA SER A 13 -0.57 16.00 -0.48
C SER A 13 -0.73 14.68 -1.25
N GLY A 14 -1.19 13.63 -0.56
CA GLY A 14 -1.66 12.44 -1.24
C GLY A 14 -2.76 12.78 -2.25
N ALA A 15 -2.72 12.19 -3.45
CA ALA A 15 -3.82 12.31 -4.42
C ALA A 15 -5.16 11.75 -3.87
N LEU A 16 -5.07 10.93 -2.82
CA LEU A 16 -6.16 10.25 -2.15
C LEU A 16 -6.06 10.53 -0.64
N SER A 17 -7.15 10.95 -0.04
CA SER A 17 -7.30 11.05 1.42
C SER A 17 -7.13 9.68 2.09
N MET A 18 -6.94 9.67 3.41
CA MET A 18 -6.85 8.41 4.16
C MET A 18 -8.12 7.58 3.98
N ASP A 19 -9.30 8.19 4.14
CA ASP A 19 -10.59 7.50 4.02
C ASP A 19 -10.80 6.89 2.64
N GLN A 20 -10.43 7.63 1.58
CA GLN A 20 -10.46 7.11 0.21
C GLN A 20 -9.56 5.88 0.06
N ARG A 21 -8.33 5.93 0.59
CA ARG A 21 -7.41 4.78 0.54
C ARG A 21 -7.96 3.58 1.28
N ILE A 22 -8.52 3.77 2.48
CA ILE A 22 -9.14 2.70 3.26
C ILE A 22 -10.31 2.08 2.49
N ALA A 23 -11.21 2.92 1.95
CA ALA A 23 -12.38 2.45 1.20
C ALA A 23 -11.98 1.62 -0.04
N MET A 24 -11.01 2.12 -0.81
CA MET A 24 -10.47 1.44 -1.98
C MET A 24 -9.85 0.07 -1.63
N VAL A 25 -9.03 0.01 -0.59
CA VAL A 25 -8.43 -1.25 -0.13
C VAL A 25 -9.52 -2.20 0.37
N LYS A 26 -10.46 -1.75 1.22
CA LYS A 26 -11.58 -2.57 1.73
C LYS A 26 -12.39 -3.18 0.59
N SER A 27 -12.72 -2.38 -0.44
CA SER A 27 -13.42 -2.87 -1.62
C SER A 27 -12.63 -3.96 -2.35
N SER A 28 -11.33 -3.75 -2.55
CA SER A 28 -10.45 -4.68 -3.28
C SER A 28 -10.23 -6.02 -2.57
N VAL A 29 -10.27 -6.03 -1.23
CA VAL A 29 -10.05 -7.25 -0.42
C VAL A 29 -11.33 -7.83 0.17
N SER A 30 -12.50 -7.30 -0.18
CA SER A 30 -13.80 -7.69 0.38
C SER A 30 -14.13 -9.19 0.26
N HIS A 31 -13.58 -9.86 -0.75
CA HIS A 31 -13.75 -11.29 -0.99
C HIS A 31 -12.79 -12.18 -0.18
N VAL A 32 -11.79 -11.60 0.49
CA VAL A 32 -10.74 -12.34 1.20
C VAL A 32 -11.10 -12.47 2.69
N LYS A 33 -11.37 -13.70 3.14
CA LYS A 33 -11.68 -13.98 4.55
C LYS A 33 -10.44 -13.76 5.44
N GLY A 34 -10.65 -13.22 6.64
CA GLY A 34 -9.58 -13.02 7.63
C GLY A 34 -8.66 -11.82 7.33
N VAL A 35 -9.04 -10.94 6.40
CA VAL A 35 -8.36 -9.66 6.15
C VAL A 35 -9.18 -8.52 6.77
N SER A 36 -8.50 -7.67 7.53
CA SER A 36 -9.03 -6.36 7.96
C SER A 36 -8.17 -5.24 7.41
N VAL A 37 -8.75 -4.05 7.30
CA VAL A 37 -8.09 -2.85 6.79
C VAL A 37 -8.29 -1.74 7.79
N ASP A 38 -7.18 -1.15 8.23
CA ASP A 38 -7.21 -0.08 9.21
C ASP A 38 -6.10 0.94 8.93
N ALA A 39 -6.26 2.16 9.42
CA ALA A 39 -5.26 3.22 9.27
C ALA A 39 -4.51 3.44 10.57
N PHE A 40 -3.20 3.62 10.43
CA PHE A 40 -2.33 3.87 11.56
C PHE A 40 -1.51 5.14 11.32
N PRO A 41 -1.50 6.07 12.29
CA PRO A 41 -0.51 7.13 12.32
C PRO A 41 0.84 6.58 12.81
N GLY A 42 1.93 7.30 12.56
CA GLY A 42 3.24 6.98 13.11
C GLY A 42 3.94 5.80 12.42
N LEU A 43 4.64 4.98 13.21
CA LEU A 43 5.56 3.95 12.69
C LEU A 43 4.85 2.62 12.41
N ALA A 44 5.31 1.90 11.39
CA ALA A 44 4.77 0.60 11.03
C ALA A 44 4.90 -0.46 12.16
N VAL A 45 5.95 -0.34 12.98
CA VAL A 45 6.16 -1.21 14.14
C VAL A 45 5.15 -0.97 15.26
N ASP A 46 4.68 0.27 15.42
CA ASP A 46 3.65 0.60 16.41
C ASP A 46 2.30 0.06 15.97
N ALA A 47 1.99 0.17 14.67
CA ALA A 47 0.82 -0.48 14.07
C ALA A 47 0.87 -2.01 14.27
N ALA A 48 2.02 -2.64 14.01
CA ALA A 48 2.21 -4.07 14.20
C ALA A 48 1.97 -4.49 15.67
N ARG A 49 2.49 -3.72 16.64
CA ARG A 49 2.28 -3.98 18.07
C ARG A 49 0.83 -3.79 18.49
N ALA A 50 0.17 -2.73 18.02
CA ALA A 50 -1.22 -2.42 18.35
C ALA A 50 -2.17 -3.58 17.99
N VAL A 51 -1.93 -4.22 16.84
CA VAL A 51 -2.72 -5.37 16.37
C VAL A 51 -2.12 -6.72 16.79
N LYS A 52 -1.08 -6.72 17.63
CA LYS A 52 -0.34 -7.92 18.07
C LYS A 52 0.11 -8.81 16.89
N ALA A 53 0.57 -8.17 15.81
CA ALA A 53 1.07 -8.87 14.64
C ALA A 53 2.34 -9.65 14.95
N LEU A 54 2.45 -10.87 14.40
CA LEU A 54 3.65 -11.68 14.50
C LEU A 54 4.82 -11.11 13.69
N CYS A 55 4.51 -10.51 12.53
CA CYS A 55 5.49 -9.92 11.63
C CYS A 55 4.84 -8.87 10.70
N ILE A 56 5.68 -8.07 10.06
CA ILE A 56 5.30 -7.21 8.92
C ILE A 56 5.57 -8.00 7.64
N VAL A 57 4.65 -7.96 6.68
CA VAL A 57 4.83 -8.59 5.36
C VAL A 57 5.06 -7.49 4.32
N LYS A 58 6.09 -7.64 3.49
CA LYS A 58 6.37 -6.70 2.38
C LYS A 58 6.61 -7.42 1.06
N GLY A 59 6.02 -6.87 0.01
CA GLY A 59 6.27 -7.31 -1.37
C GLY A 59 7.57 -6.71 -1.91
N LEU A 60 8.36 -7.50 -2.63
CA LEU A 60 9.56 -7.04 -3.32
C LEU A 60 9.41 -7.24 -4.83
N ARG A 61 9.70 -6.22 -5.64
CA ARG A 61 9.62 -6.34 -7.11
C ARG A 61 10.99 -6.48 -7.75
N THR A 62 12.00 -5.84 -7.19
CA THR A 62 13.37 -5.80 -7.73
C THR A 62 14.39 -5.92 -6.61
N SER A 63 15.66 -6.16 -6.98
CA SER A 63 16.79 -6.11 -6.04
C SER A 63 16.94 -4.72 -5.38
N GLY A 64 16.61 -3.64 -6.09
CA GLY A 64 16.66 -2.29 -5.54
C GLY A 64 15.62 -2.05 -4.43
N ASP A 65 14.42 -2.63 -4.54
CA ASP A 65 13.43 -2.61 -3.45
C ASP A 65 14.02 -3.32 -2.21
N PHE A 66 14.76 -4.42 -2.39
CA PHE A 66 15.31 -5.21 -1.29
C PHE A 66 16.35 -4.45 -0.45
N GLU A 67 17.28 -3.72 -1.07
CA GLU A 67 18.33 -3.01 -0.32
C GLU A 67 17.76 -2.02 0.70
N VAL A 68 16.83 -1.18 0.25
CA VAL A 68 16.15 -0.18 1.10
C VAL A 68 15.27 -0.87 2.14
N GLU A 69 14.53 -1.90 1.73
CA GLU A 69 13.63 -2.63 2.61
C GLU A 69 14.35 -3.47 3.67
N GLN A 70 15.53 -4.00 3.36
CA GLN A 70 16.38 -4.76 4.27
C GLN A 70 16.93 -3.90 5.39
N GLN A 71 17.38 -2.68 5.05
CA GLN A 71 17.80 -1.71 6.06
C GLN A 71 16.63 -1.37 7.01
N MET A 72 15.46 -1.04 6.46
CA MET A 72 14.27 -0.75 7.28
C MET A 72 13.85 -1.92 8.16
N ALA A 73 13.92 -3.16 7.67
CA ALA A 73 13.59 -4.34 8.47
C ALA A 73 14.55 -4.54 9.64
N HIS A 74 15.86 -4.35 9.44
CA HIS A 74 16.83 -4.42 10.53
C HIS A 74 16.59 -3.32 11.57
N THR A 75 16.33 -2.08 11.13
CA THR A 75 16.02 -0.98 12.05
C THR A 75 14.75 -1.28 12.85
N ASN A 76 13.68 -1.71 12.18
CA ASN A 76 12.43 -2.07 12.84
C ASN A 76 12.62 -3.20 13.85
N PHE A 77 13.41 -4.22 13.52
CA PHE A 77 13.70 -5.32 14.45
C PHE A 77 14.52 -4.83 15.66
N ALA A 78 15.55 -4.02 15.45
CA ALA A 78 16.40 -3.51 16.52
C ALA A 78 15.61 -2.68 17.55
N VAL A 79 14.67 -1.85 17.09
CA VAL A 79 13.88 -0.97 17.98
C VAL A 79 12.62 -1.62 18.53
N SER A 80 12.14 -2.72 17.92
CA SER A 80 10.84 -3.27 18.27
C SER A 80 10.72 -4.78 18.48
N GLY A 81 11.69 -5.55 18.00
CA GLY A 81 11.62 -7.01 17.93
C GLY A 81 10.72 -7.56 16.82
N VAL A 82 10.02 -6.70 16.08
CA VAL A 82 9.10 -7.11 15.00
C VAL A 82 9.90 -7.52 13.77
N ARG A 83 9.67 -8.75 13.29
CA ARG A 83 10.31 -9.28 12.08
C ARG A 83 9.58 -8.84 10.83
N THR A 84 10.31 -8.73 9.72
CA THR A 84 9.75 -8.52 8.38
C THR A 84 9.89 -9.80 7.56
N VAL A 85 8.82 -10.19 6.87
CA VAL A 85 8.80 -11.30 5.89
C VAL A 85 8.66 -10.70 4.50
N TYR A 86 9.54 -11.09 3.58
CA TYR A 86 9.49 -10.66 2.19
C TYR A 86 8.78 -11.69 1.32
N VAL A 87 7.94 -11.20 0.42
CA VAL A 87 7.26 -12.01 -0.60
C VAL A 87 7.62 -11.45 -1.97
N PRO A 88 8.33 -12.21 -2.83
CA PRO A 88 8.62 -11.79 -4.20
C PRO A 88 7.32 -11.57 -4.98
N CYS A 89 7.27 -10.47 -5.74
CA CYS A 89 6.16 -10.17 -6.64
C CYS A 89 6.16 -11.13 -7.83
N THR A 90 4.98 -11.56 -8.28
CA THR A 90 4.86 -12.27 -9.56
C THR A 90 5.33 -11.36 -10.70
N PRO A 91 6.17 -11.83 -11.65
CA PRO A 91 6.74 -11.00 -12.71
C PRO A 91 5.71 -10.17 -13.49
N ALA A 92 4.52 -10.74 -13.73
CA ALA A 92 3.40 -10.08 -14.42
C ALA A 92 2.90 -8.79 -13.73
N PHE A 93 3.24 -8.54 -12.47
CA PHE A 93 2.83 -7.36 -11.71
C PHE A 93 4.01 -6.47 -11.28
N SER A 94 5.24 -6.82 -11.68
CA SER A 94 6.47 -6.14 -11.24
C SER A 94 6.54 -4.65 -11.65
N PHE A 95 5.89 -4.28 -12.75
CA PHE A 95 5.85 -2.90 -13.25
C PHE A 95 4.79 -2.03 -12.55
N ILE A 96 3.90 -2.61 -11.74
CA ILE A 96 2.80 -1.88 -11.10
C ILE A 96 3.36 -0.93 -10.02
N SER A 97 2.98 0.34 -10.14
CA SER A 97 3.32 1.41 -9.20
C SER A 97 2.14 2.36 -9.05
N SER A 98 1.69 2.59 -7.81
CA SER A 98 0.61 3.55 -7.55
C SER A 98 0.93 4.96 -8.03
N ARG A 99 2.21 5.33 -8.15
CA ARG A 99 2.62 6.62 -8.75
C ARG A 99 2.24 6.67 -10.23
N TYR A 100 2.74 5.71 -11.02
CA TYR A 100 2.49 5.68 -12.46
C TYR A 100 1.02 5.48 -12.81
N ILE A 101 0.30 4.64 -12.06
CA ILE A 101 -1.15 4.48 -12.25
C ILE A 101 -1.87 5.82 -12.11
N ARG A 102 -1.55 6.61 -11.08
CA ARG A 102 -2.18 7.92 -10.89
C ARG A 102 -1.80 8.90 -11.98
N ASP A 103 -0.53 8.91 -12.41
CA ASP A 103 -0.06 9.80 -13.46
C ASP A 103 -0.73 9.48 -14.80
N ILE A 104 -0.83 8.20 -15.18
CA ILE A 104 -1.53 7.74 -16.40
C ILE A 104 -3.02 8.12 -16.34
N ALA A 105 -3.69 7.79 -15.23
CA ALA A 105 -5.12 8.08 -15.07
C ALA A 105 -5.42 9.58 -15.08
N ALA A 106 -4.57 10.43 -14.48
CA ALA A 106 -4.74 11.88 -14.48
C ALA A 106 -4.63 12.48 -15.90
N ASN A 107 -3.86 11.83 -16.78
CA ASN A 107 -3.69 12.19 -18.19
C ASN A 107 -4.68 11.47 -19.13
N GLY A 108 -5.69 10.78 -18.59
CA GLY A 108 -6.75 10.13 -19.38
C GLY A 108 -6.37 8.78 -19.98
N GLY A 109 -5.24 8.18 -19.57
CA GLY A 109 -4.87 6.83 -19.98
C GLY A 109 -5.67 5.76 -19.23
N ASP A 110 -5.83 4.59 -19.86
CA ASP A 110 -6.49 3.44 -19.25
C ASP A 110 -5.52 2.67 -18.32
N VAL A 111 -6.00 2.35 -17.12
CA VAL A 111 -5.29 1.60 -16.08
C VAL A 111 -6.05 0.34 -15.63
N SER A 112 -7.09 -0.05 -16.37
CA SER A 112 -7.97 -1.18 -16.06
C SER A 112 -7.24 -2.51 -15.89
N SER A 113 -6.12 -2.70 -16.58
CA SER A 113 -5.28 -3.90 -16.47
C SER A 113 -4.36 -3.92 -15.24
N MET A 114 -4.25 -2.81 -14.50
CA MET A 114 -3.28 -2.65 -13.40
C MET A 114 -3.94 -2.58 -12.02
N VAL A 115 -5.26 -2.39 -11.95
CA VAL A 115 -5.99 -2.24 -10.68
C VAL A 115 -7.31 -3.00 -10.73
N HIS A 116 -7.86 -3.29 -9.54
CA HIS A 116 -9.17 -3.92 -9.44
C HIS A 116 -10.26 -3.02 -10.07
N PRO A 117 -11.30 -3.58 -10.74
CA PRO A 117 -12.32 -2.76 -11.42
C PRO A 117 -13.04 -1.74 -10.54
N SER A 118 -13.20 -2.02 -9.24
CA SER A 118 -13.76 -1.04 -8.30
C SER A 118 -12.88 0.20 -8.15
N ILE A 119 -11.56 0.05 -8.29
CA ILE A 119 -10.58 1.11 -8.16
C ILE A 119 -10.57 2.03 -9.38
N VAL A 120 -10.77 1.49 -10.59
CA VAL A 120 -10.81 2.29 -11.83
C VAL A 120 -11.91 3.37 -11.70
N LYS A 121 -13.11 2.96 -11.27
CA LYS A 121 -14.26 3.87 -11.10
C LYS A 121 -13.96 4.97 -10.07
N ASP A 122 -13.42 4.60 -8.91
CA ASP A 122 -13.09 5.54 -7.85
C ASP A 122 -12.00 6.53 -8.28
N LEU A 123 -10.97 6.03 -8.95
CA LEU A 123 -9.81 6.83 -9.35
C LEU A 123 -10.18 7.89 -10.39
N THR A 124 -10.95 7.53 -11.43
CA THR A 124 -11.41 8.49 -12.44
C THR A 124 -12.31 9.57 -11.82
N SER A 125 -13.22 9.19 -10.92
CA SER A 125 -14.09 10.14 -10.21
C SER A 125 -13.29 11.15 -9.37
N ILE A 126 -12.28 10.68 -8.64
CA ILE A 126 -11.47 11.53 -7.75
C ILE A 126 -10.55 12.46 -8.55
N LEU A 127 -9.93 11.96 -9.63
CA LEU A 127 -8.99 12.76 -10.43
C LEU A 127 -9.69 13.80 -11.30
N ASN A 128 -10.90 13.52 -11.80
CA ASN A 128 -11.67 14.48 -12.59
C ASN A 128 -12.18 15.68 -11.75
N ARG A 129 -12.44 15.48 -10.45
CA ARG A 129 -12.87 16.58 -9.54
C ARG A 129 -11.74 17.56 -9.19
N ARG A 130 -10.49 17.25 -9.58
CA ARG A 130 -9.31 18.08 -9.32
C ARG A 130 -8.86 18.90 -10.53
N LYS A 131 -9.47 18.68 -11.71
CA LYS A 131 -9.30 19.54 -12.90
C LYS A 131 -10.35 20.64 -12.87
#